data_AF-A0A1Y0BRG3-F1
#
_entry.id   AF-A0A1Y0BRG3-F1
#
_cell.length_a   1.000
_cell.length_b   1.000
_cell.length_c   1.000
_cell.angle_alpha   90.00
_cell.angle_beta   90.00
_cell.angle_gamma   90.00
#
_symmetry.space_group_name_H-M   'P 1'
#
loop_
_entity.id
_entity.type
_entity.pdbx_description
1 polymer ?
#
loop_
_entity_poly.entity_id
_entity_poly.type
_entity_poly.pdbx_seq_one_letter_code
_entity_poly.pdbx_strand_id
1 'polypeptide(L)'
;VAQFPQQGDANYKNYAFGDQTFSADHKTVTGGGVSTGANPGIYLYKTKSPDTVSVTMRVNDTGEIQAAIFGVLFSNAETTVTTNNASDTFAGEVESQTYGSEQTDGVTGSNSATSKVVNMLSDTDVPEQVKFTLSSSENTNWNDYDVSFTCDGDCGEYDATPQIDTATGNRYVTVSVASEKSAHGKWVVTKKVKLDTPKIQKSISKDEVDSAATGQKDSYTLSLNVKGNTVSGTTTSGEKAKIDVVFVLDTSGSMKDGGGNSTRLKNMQNAITSDGGLSSVLFNSPDKIDAQAHVITFASDLGLDGTSVLSTKTDLDNVVNGLRANGGTHWEKGLEQVRNISTRPGATKYVVFLTDGNPG
;
A
#
# COMPACT_ATOMS: atom_id res chain seq x y z
N VAL A 1 4.87 45.22 -20.20
CA VAL A 1 4.85 46.60 -19.65
C VAL A 1 3.96 46.55 -18.43
N ALA A 2 4.54 46.64 -17.23
CA ALA A 2 3.78 46.73 -15.99
C ALA A 2 3.24 48.16 -15.88
N GLN A 3 1.92 48.32 -15.76
CA GLN A 3 1.32 49.59 -15.34
C GLN A 3 1.12 49.53 -13.83
N PHE A 4 1.74 50.46 -13.10
CA PHE A 4 1.42 50.72 -11.71
C PHE A 4 0.24 51.69 -11.65
N PRO A 5 -0.74 51.52 -10.75
CA PRO A 5 -1.83 52.47 -10.61
C PRO A 5 -1.27 53.84 -10.24
N GLN A 6 -1.69 54.87 -10.98
CA GLN A 6 -1.51 56.25 -10.54
C GLN A 6 -2.33 56.47 -9.27
N GLN A 7 -1.69 57.17 -8.34
CA GLN A 7 -2.22 57.72 -7.10
C GLN A 7 -3.71 58.09 -7.21
N GLY A 8 -4.57 57.31 -6.53
CA GLY A 8 -6.00 57.52 -6.64
C GLY A 8 -6.86 56.56 -5.83
N ASP A 9 -6.49 56.24 -4.58
CA ASP A 9 -7.46 55.69 -3.63
C ASP A 9 -7.30 56.36 -2.26
N ALA A 10 -8.29 57.16 -1.91
CA ALA A 10 -8.19 58.25 -0.93
C ALA A 10 -8.12 57.82 0.55
N ASN A 11 -7.96 56.52 0.85
CA ASN A 11 -8.05 56.00 2.22
C ASN A 11 -6.79 55.29 2.76
N TYR A 12 -5.71 55.15 1.99
CA TYR A 12 -4.42 54.62 2.49
C TYR A 12 -3.36 55.73 2.58
N LYS A 13 -3.44 56.57 3.62
CA LYS A 13 -2.56 57.76 3.76
C LYS A 13 -1.16 57.51 4.34
N ASN A 14 -0.71 56.27 4.58
CA ASN A 14 0.54 56.03 5.32
C ASN A 14 1.62 55.21 4.60
N TYR A 15 1.48 54.95 3.29
CA TYR A 15 2.50 54.23 2.51
C TYR A 15 2.93 55.08 1.30
N ALA A 16 3.89 55.97 1.51
CA ALA A 16 4.51 56.74 0.43
C ALA A 16 5.84 56.09 0.04
N PHE A 17 5.98 55.67 -1.22
CA PHE A 17 7.30 55.62 -1.84
C PHE A 17 7.73 57.08 -2.04
N GLY A 18 8.99 57.40 -1.73
CA GLY A 18 9.59 58.67 -2.13
C GLY A 18 9.54 58.88 -3.65
N ASP A 19 10.01 60.03 -4.12
CA ASP A 19 10.01 60.37 -5.55
C ASP A 19 10.57 59.22 -6.40
N GLN A 20 9.74 58.72 -7.32
CA GLN A 20 10.10 57.61 -8.20
C GLN A 20 10.65 58.14 -9.51
N THR A 21 11.82 57.65 -9.90
CA THR A 21 12.41 57.90 -11.22
C THR A 21 12.43 56.60 -12.02
N PHE A 22 11.73 56.62 -13.15
CA PHE A 22 11.68 55.49 -14.09
C PHE A 22 12.85 55.59 -15.06
N SER A 23 13.51 54.45 -15.33
CA SER A 23 14.47 54.37 -16.43
C SER A 23 13.75 54.57 -17.77
N ALA A 24 14.46 55.10 -18.77
CA ALA A 24 13.89 55.38 -20.08
C ALA A 24 13.33 54.11 -20.79
N ASP A 25 13.86 52.93 -20.44
CA ASP A 25 13.40 51.63 -20.94
C ASP A 25 12.27 51.02 -20.12
N HIS A 26 11.81 51.70 -19.06
CA HIS A 26 10.76 51.27 -18.13
C HIS A 26 11.01 49.91 -17.47
N LYS A 27 12.28 49.48 -17.40
CA LYS A 27 12.69 48.22 -16.76
C LYS A 27 13.18 48.41 -15.33
N THR A 28 13.47 49.65 -14.93
CA THR A 28 14.04 49.95 -13.61
C THR A 28 13.27 51.11 -12.99
N VAL A 29 12.86 50.94 -11.74
CA VAL A 29 12.27 52.01 -10.93
C VAL A 29 13.24 52.28 -9.80
N THR A 30 13.69 53.53 -9.69
CA THR A 30 14.54 53.98 -8.59
C THR A 30 13.68 54.85 -7.68
N GLY A 31 13.43 54.39 -6.46
CA GLY A 31 12.73 55.17 -5.43
C GLY A 31 13.72 55.56 -4.33
N GLY A 32 13.77 56.83 -3.98
CA GLY A 32 14.61 57.34 -2.90
C GLY A 32 13.87 58.38 -2.08
N GLY A 33 14.02 58.31 -0.75
CA GLY A 33 13.59 59.35 0.19
C GLY A 33 12.24 59.08 0.86
N VAL A 34 12.26 58.36 1.98
CA VAL A 34 11.17 58.46 2.97
C VAL A 34 11.81 58.83 4.30
N SER A 35 11.59 60.07 4.78
CA SER A 35 12.03 60.54 6.09
C SER A 35 10.96 60.28 7.15
N THR A 36 10.48 59.05 7.27
CA THR A 36 9.55 58.69 8.34
C THR A 36 9.86 57.28 8.82
N GLY A 37 9.89 57.09 10.15
CA GLY A 37 10.25 55.84 10.84
C GLY A 37 9.28 54.67 10.64
N ALA A 38 8.85 54.40 9.41
CA ALA A 38 8.09 53.24 9.00
C ALA A 38 8.94 52.40 8.03
N ASN A 39 9.05 51.09 8.28
CA ASN A 39 9.76 50.15 7.42
C ASN A 39 9.18 50.16 6.00
N PRO A 40 9.94 50.58 4.96
CA PRO A 40 9.47 50.49 3.58
C PRO A 40 9.56 49.03 3.10
N GLY A 41 8.44 48.46 2.65
CA GLY A 41 8.37 47.15 2.00
C GLY A 41 8.18 47.29 0.48
N ILE A 42 8.80 46.41 -0.31
CA ILE A 42 8.57 46.30 -1.77
C ILE A 42 7.55 45.19 -1.99
N TYR A 43 6.41 45.52 -2.59
CA TYR A 43 5.42 44.55 -3.04
C TYR A 43 5.53 44.41 -4.56
N LEU A 44 5.78 43.18 -5.03
CA LEU A 44 5.89 42.85 -6.45
C LEU A 44 4.53 42.36 -6.96
N TYR A 45 3.98 43.04 -7.97
CA TYR A 45 2.76 42.60 -8.65
C TYR A 45 3.05 42.18 -10.10
N LYS A 46 2.38 41.10 -10.52
CA LYS A 46 2.50 40.30 -11.75
C LYS A 46 3.11 40.98 -13.00
N THR A 47 4.09 40.28 -13.58
CA THR A 47 4.11 39.96 -15.01
C THR A 47 4.44 38.48 -15.16
N LYS A 48 3.72 37.77 -16.04
CA LYS A 48 3.82 36.31 -16.31
C LYS A 48 5.20 35.72 -15.97
N SER A 49 5.19 34.76 -15.04
CA SER A 49 6.31 33.93 -14.57
C SER A 49 7.72 34.52 -14.77
N PRO A 50 8.27 35.26 -13.79
CA PRO A 50 9.70 35.42 -13.74
C PRO A 50 10.33 34.12 -13.24
N ASP A 51 11.17 33.49 -14.06
CA ASP A 51 12.03 32.35 -13.65
C ASP A 51 13.02 32.75 -12.55
N THR A 52 13.19 34.06 -12.31
CA THR A 52 14.02 34.61 -11.24
C THR A 52 13.54 36.00 -10.87
N VAL A 53 13.25 36.24 -9.58
CA VAL A 53 13.05 37.58 -9.03
C VAL A 53 14.37 38.03 -8.42
N SER A 54 15.06 38.98 -9.06
CA SER A 54 16.28 39.59 -8.52
C SER A 54 15.97 40.98 -7.96
N VAL A 55 16.17 41.15 -6.65
CA VAL A 55 16.10 42.45 -5.98
C VAL A 55 17.54 42.91 -5.72
N THR A 56 17.96 44.00 -6.35
CA THR A 56 19.27 44.60 -6.08
C THR A 56 19.09 45.85 -5.24
N MET A 57 19.58 45.84 -4.00
CA MET A 57 19.65 47.03 -3.16
C MET A 57 21.02 47.67 -3.30
N ARG A 58 21.07 48.99 -3.51
CA ARG A 58 22.29 49.77 -3.31
C ARG A 58 22.10 50.64 -2.07
N VAL A 59 22.93 50.41 -1.06
CA VAL A 59 23.01 51.26 0.13
C VAL A 59 24.04 52.34 -0.17
N ASN A 60 23.59 53.59 -0.25
CA ASN A 60 24.45 54.77 -0.32
C ASN A 60 24.37 55.49 1.02
N ASP A 61 24.99 54.95 2.07
CA ASP A 61 25.50 55.76 3.18
C ASP A 61 26.36 54.97 4.18
N THR A 62 27.17 55.70 4.95
CA THR A 62 28.17 55.20 5.92
C THR A 62 27.61 54.98 7.34
N GLY A 63 26.28 54.93 7.50
CA GLY A 63 25.56 54.75 8.77
C GLY A 63 24.70 53.48 8.83
N GLU A 64 24.35 53.06 10.05
CA GLU A 64 23.75 51.77 10.44
C GLU A 64 22.90 51.05 9.39
N ILE A 65 23.27 49.79 9.15
CA ILE A 65 22.59 48.84 8.25
C ILE A 65 21.16 48.59 8.76
N GLN A 66 20.16 49.19 8.11
CA GLN A 66 18.78 48.75 8.25
C GLN A 66 18.55 47.56 7.32
N ALA A 67 18.43 46.36 7.89
CA ALA A 67 18.11 45.15 7.14
C ALA A 67 16.66 45.21 6.66
N ALA A 68 16.44 45.22 5.34
CA ALA A 68 15.13 44.96 4.76
C ALA A 68 14.99 43.45 4.50
N ILE A 69 13.96 42.82 5.07
CA ILE A 69 13.61 41.43 4.78
C ILE A 69 12.57 41.43 3.66
N PHE A 70 12.86 40.75 2.56
CA PHE A 70 11.91 40.48 1.48
C PHE A 70 11.48 39.01 1.55
N GLY A 71 10.18 38.76 1.61
CA GLY A 71 9.60 37.43 1.45
C GLY A 71 8.67 37.44 0.24
N VAL A 72 8.88 36.52 -0.69
CA VAL A 72 7.87 36.15 -1.70
C VAL A 72 7.30 34.83 -1.23
N LEU A 73 5.99 34.80 -0.95
CA LEU A 73 5.29 33.58 -0.58
C LEU A 73 4.89 32.84 -1.85
N PHE A 74 5.32 31.58 -1.95
CA PHE A 74 4.93 30.69 -3.04
C PHE A 74 4.06 29.59 -2.45
N SER A 75 2.82 29.54 -2.88
CA SER A 75 2.04 28.31 -2.84
C SER A 75 2.59 27.35 -3.88
N ASN A 76 2.53 26.04 -3.64
CA ASN A 76 3.00 25.08 -4.63
C ASN A 76 2.07 23.88 -4.75
N ALA A 77 2.10 23.26 -5.92
CA ALA A 77 1.30 22.07 -6.18
C ALA A 77 2.14 20.99 -6.86
N GLU A 78 1.98 19.75 -6.40
CA GLU A 78 2.60 18.57 -7.00
C GLU A 78 1.65 17.38 -6.90
N THR A 79 1.88 16.37 -7.73
CA THR A 79 1.09 15.15 -7.71
C THR A 79 1.96 13.91 -7.66
N THR A 80 1.53 12.92 -6.89
CA THR A 80 2.16 11.60 -6.81
C THR A 80 1.18 10.54 -7.28
N VAL A 81 1.64 9.62 -8.12
CA VAL A 81 0.91 8.40 -8.49
C VAL A 81 1.61 7.19 -7.91
N THR A 82 0.87 6.40 -7.16
CA THR A 82 1.30 5.09 -6.68
C THR A 82 0.42 4.01 -7.29
N THR A 83 1.03 3.01 -7.92
CA THR A 83 0.35 1.84 -8.45
C THR A 83 0.62 0.62 -7.59
N ASN A 84 -0.38 -0.25 -7.46
CA ASN A 84 -0.29 -1.54 -6.78
C ASN A 84 -0.77 -2.65 -7.73
N ASN A 85 0.17 -3.47 -8.20
CA ASN A 85 -0.06 -4.54 -9.15
C ASN A 85 -0.75 -4.10 -10.46
N ALA A 86 -0.54 -2.86 -10.88
CA ALA A 86 -1.14 -2.35 -12.11
C ALA A 86 -0.53 -3.04 -13.34
N SER A 87 -1.37 -3.50 -14.27
CA SER A 87 -0.88 -4.00 -15.57
C SER A 87 -0.78 -2.91 -16.62
N ASP A 88 -1.54 -1.84 -16.45
CA ASP A 88 -1.53 -0.67 -17.30
C ASP A 88 -0.59 0.41 -16.73
N THR A 89 -0.26 1.40 -17.55
CA THR A 89 0.60 2.53 -17.15
C THR A 89 -0.28 3.71 -16.78
N PHE A 90 0.00 4.36 -15.65
CA PHE A 90 -0.72 5.51 -15.13
C PHE A 90 0.21 6.70 -14.93
N ALA A 91 -0.28 7.92 -15.23
CA ALA A 91 0.47 9.15 -14.99
C ALA A 91 -0.43 10.23 -14.39
N GLY A 92 0.12 10.99 -13.46
CA GLY A 92 -0.57 12.08 -12.77
C GLY A 92 -0.15 13.41 -13.35
N GLU A 93 -1.10 14.30 -13.56
CA GLU A 93 -0.87 15.70 -13.92
C GLU A 93 -1.45 16.60 -12.84
N VAL A 94 -0.73 17.67 -12.52
CA VAL A 94 -1.23 18.79 -11.71
C VAL A 94 -1.23 20.04 -12.57
N GLU A 95 -2.37 20.71 -12.66
CA GLU A 95 -2.57 21.88 -13.49
C GLU A 95 -3.15 23.04 -12.66
N SER A 96 -2.47 24.18 -12.67
CA SER A 96 -3.04 25.46 -12.25
C SER A 96 -3.62 26.18 -13.45
N GLN A 97 -4.80 26.78 -13.27
CA GLN A 97 -5.44 27.59 -14.31
C GLN A 97 -4.56 28.77 -14.76
N THR A 98 -3.70 29.27 -13.87
CA THR A 98 -2.87 30.44 -14.12
C THR A 98 -1.41 30.11 -14.44
N TYR A 99 -0.85 29.09 -13.78
CA TYR A 99 0.61 28.88 -13.71
C TYR A 99 1.11 27.66 -14.52
N GLY A 100 0.22 26.96 -15.23
CA GLY A 100 0.57 25.84 -16.10
C GLY A 100 0.46 24.48 -15.39
N SER A 101 1.05 23.45 -16.00
CA SER A 101 0.98 22.08 -15.49
C SER A 101 2.32 21.37 -15.46
N GLU A 102 2.40 20.36 -14.58
CA GLU A 102 3.51 19.42 -14.48
C GLU A 102 2.95 17.99 -14.37
N GLN A 103 3.71 17.02 -14.89
CA GLN A 103 3.27 15.63 -14.98
C GLN A 103 4.30 14.67 -14.37
N THR A 104 3.82 13.56 -13.81
CA THR A 104 4.67 12.42 -13.43
C THR A 104 5.12 11.65 -14.66
N ASP A 105 6.24 10.94 -14.55
CA ASP A 105 6.51 9.81 -15.45
C ASP A 105 5.41 8.75 -15.32
N GLY A 106 5.23 7.94 -16.37
CA GLY A 106 4.27 6.84 -16.37
C GLY A 106 4.71 5.70 -15.44
N VAL A 107 3.77 5.20 -14.62
CA VAL A 107 4.02 4.19 -13.58
C VAL A 107 3.17 2.95 -13.81
N THR A 108 3.74 1.76 -13.65
CA THR A 108 3.04 0.47 -13.74
C THR A 108 3.57 -0.51 -12.68
N GLY A 109 2.93 -1.66 -12.50
CA GLY A 109 3.30 -2.65 -11.49
C GLY A 109 3.03 -2.17 -10.07
N SER A 110 4.04 -2.26 -9.20
CA SER A 110 3.99 -1.76 -7.83
C SER A 110 5.06 -0.69 -7.63
N ASN A 111 4.79 0.52 -8.11
CA ASN A 111 5.77 1.62 -8.17
C ASN A 111 5.11 2.96 -7.82
N SER A 112 5.93 4.01 -7.69
CA SER A 112 5.45 5.37 -7.45
C SER A 112 6.29 6.40 -8.22
N ALA A 113 5.65 7.48 -8.67
CA ALA A 113 6.33 8.65 -9.23
C ALA A 113 5.67 9.94 -8.77
N THR A 114 6.46 11.00 -8.62
CA THR A 114 6.01 12.35 -8.24
C THR A 114 6.39 13.33 -9.34
N SER A 115 5.50 14.28 -9.62
CA SER A 115 5.72 15.32 -10.63
C SER A 115 6.78 16.31 -10.16
N LYS A 116 7.19 17.19 -11.06
CA LYS A 116 7.79 18.46 -10.62
C LYS A 116 6.72 19.34 -9.97
N VAL A 117 7.20 20.43 -9.36
CA VAL A 117 6.37 21.36 -8.60
C VAL A 117 5.89 22.50 -9.50
N VAL A 118 4.58 22.75 -9.49
CA VAL A 118 3.97 23.97 -10.05
C VAL A 118 4.02 25.05 -8.97
N ASN A 119 4.81 26.10 -9.20
CA ASN A 119 4.90 27.25 -8.29
C ASN A 119 3.80 28.27 -8.62
N MET A 120 3.01 28.64 -7.62
CA MET A 120 1.87 29.55 -7.73
C MET A 120 2.14 30.80 -6.89
N LEU A 121 2.08 31.98 -7.50
CA LEU A 121 2.22 33.24 -6.77
C LEU A 121 0.96 33.48 -5.92
N SER A 122 1.14 33.69 -4.62
CA SER A 122 0.06 34.03 -3.71
C SER A 122 -0.37 35.49 -3.92
N ASP A 123 -1.55 35.71 -4.51
CA ASP A 123 -2.25 36.99 -4.42
C ASP A 123 -3.14 36.93 -3.17
N THR A 124 -3.08 37.93 -2.29
CA THR A 124 -3.37 37.77 -0.85
C THR A 124 -4.82 37.49 -0.46
N ASP A 125 -5.77 37.33 -1.39
CA ASP A 125 -7.20 37.15 -1.03
C ASP A 125 -8.02 36.25 -1.97
N VAL A 126 -7.42 35.61 -2.99
CA VAL A 126 -8.17 34.77 -3.96
C VAL A 126 -7.56 33.36 -4.02
N PRO A 127 -8.32 32.31 -3.64
CA PRO A 127 -7.87 30.92 -3.82
C PRO A 127 -7.66 30.57 -5.29
N GLU A 128 -6.60 29.83 -5.59
CA GLU A 128 -6.31 29.30 -6.92
C GLU A 128 -6.97 27.92 -7.09
N GLN A 129 -7.60 27.68 -8.23
CA GLN A 129 -8.14 26.36 -8.57
C GLN A 129 -7.03 25.50 -9.19
N VAL A 130 -6.76 24.34 -8.57
CA VAL A 130 -5.79 23.36 -9.04
C VAL A 130 -6.50 22.07 -9.41
N LYS A 131 -6.26 21.58 -10.63
CA LYS A 131 -6.82 20.34 -11.15
C LYS A 131 -5.75 19.25 -11.11
N PHE A 132 -6.05 18.16 -10.42
CA PHE A 132 -5.27 16.92 -10.44
C PHE A 132 -5.93 15.94 -11.39
N THR A 133 -5.20 15.46 -12.39
CA THR A 133 -5.70 14.50 -13.37
C THR A 133 -4.88 13.21 -13.29
N LEU A 134 -5.54 12.06 -13.33
CA LEU A 134 -4.94 10.75 -13.49
C LEU A 134 -5.31 10.21 -14.87
N SER A 135 -4.28 10.00 -15.68
CA SER A 135 -4.36 9.41 -17.01
C SER A 135 -3.86 7.96 -16.99
N SER A 136 -4.26 7.20 -18.01
CA SER A 136 -3.86 5.80 -18.19
C SER A 136 -3.44 5.54 -19.64
N SER A 137 -2.75 4.42 -19.90
CA SER A 137 -2.48 3.96 -21.26
C SER A 137 -3.75 3.76 -22.09
N GLU A 138 -3.61 3.88 -23.42
CA GLU A 138 -4.70 3.69 -24.36
C GLU A 138 -5.37 2.32 -24.16
N ASN A 139 -6.71 2.31 -24.05
CA ASN A 139 -7.57 1.12 -23.82
C ASN A 139 -7.60 0.55 -22.40
N THR A 140 -7.12 1.28 -21.38
CA THR A 140 -7.26 0.86 -19.98
C THR A 140 -8.73 0.69 -19.60
N ASN A 141 -9.09 -0.51 -19.12
CA ASN A 141 -10.41 -0.76 -18.54
C ASN A 141 -10.41 -0.35 -17.07
N TRP A 142 -10.87 0.86 -16.79
CA TRP A 142 -10.93 1.40 -15.42
C TRP A 142 -11.74 0.55 -14.43
N ASN A 143 -12.63 -0.34 -14.90
CA ASN A 143 -13.35 -1.25 -14.00
C ASN A 143 -12.45 -2.29 -13.35
N ASP A 144 -11.27 -2.56 -13.90
CA ASP A 144 -10.29 -3.51 -13.36
C ASP A 144 -9.45 -2.91 -12.21
N TYR A 145 -9.69 -1.64 -11.86
CA TYR A 145 -8.90 -0.91 -10.88
C TYR A 145 -9.78 -0.26 -9.80
N ASP A 146 -9.27 -0.24 -8.58
CA ASP A 146 -9.72 0.65 -7.52
C ASP A 146 -8.82 1.89 -7.53
N VAL A 147 -9.44 3.07 -7.62
CA VAL A 147 -8.74 4.36 -7.71
C VAL A 147 -9.20 5.23 -6.57
N SER A 148 -8.24 5.82 -5.85
CA SER A 148 -8.50 6.78 -4.79
C SER A 148 -7.58 7.99 -4.93
N PHE A 149 -8.09 9.13 -4.46
CA PHE A 149 -7.35 10.38 -4.41
C PHE A 149 -7.36 10.95 -3.00
N THR A 150 -6.21 11.40 -2.53
CA THR A 150 -6.08 12.22 -1.33
C THR A 150 -5.29 13.47 -1.65
N CYS A 151 -5.51 14.55 -0.92
CA CYS A 151 -4.72 15.76 -1.04
C CYS A 151 -4.15 16.10 0.33
N ASP A 152 -2.83 16.07 0.43
CA ASP A 152 -2.10 16.48 1.63
C ASP A 152 -1.73 17.97 1.54
N GLY A 153 -1.67 18.63 2.70
CA GLY A 153 -1.48 20.09 2.79
C GLY A 153 -2.79 20.81 3.09
N ASP A 154 -2.90 22.06 2.62
CA ASP A 154 -4.06 22.94 2.86
C ASP A 154 -4.91 23.05 1.59
N CYS A 155 -5.37 21.90 1.09
CA CYS A 155 -6.15 21.77 -0.15
C CYS A 155 -7.61 22.26 -0.06
N GLY A 156 -7.97 22.91 1.06
CA GLY A 156 -9.35 23.31 1.34
C GLY A 156 -10.33 22.14 1.42
N GLU A 157 -11.62 22.44 1.35
CA GLU A 157 -12.67 21.44 1.18
C GLU A 157 -12.74 21.02 -0.29
N TYR A 158 -12.68 19.73 -0.56
CA TYR A 158 -12.78 19.17 -1.91
C TYR A 158 -13.56 17.85 -1.90
N ASP A 159 -14.17 17.51 -3.03
CA ASP A 159 -14.76 16.18 -3.22
C ASP A 159 -13.65 15.17 -3.51
N ALA A 160 -13.39 14.28 -2.54
CA ALA A 160 -12.39 13.24 -2.68
C ALA A 160 -12.79 12.15 -3.70
N THR A 161 -14.04 12.13 -4.16
CA THR A 161 -14.52 11.20 -5.18
C THR A 161 -14.03 11.66 -6.56
N PRO A 162 -13.14 10.90 -7.23
CA PRO A 162 -12.62 11.30 -8.53
C PRO A 162 -13.72 11.39 -9.58
N GLN A 163 -13.81 12.53 -10.24
CA GLN A 163 -14.72 12.75 -11.36
C GLN A 163 -14.17 12.09 -12.63
N ILE A 164 -15.04 11.84 -13.60
CA ILE A 164 -14.67 11.23 -14.89
C ILE A 164 -14.72 12.31 -15.97
N ASP A 165 -13.60 12.50 -16.67
CA ASP A 165 -13.56 13.30 -17.89
C ASP A 165 -14.25 12.52 -19.02
N THR A 166 -15.37 13.03 -19.53
CA THR A 166 -16.18 12.31 -20.53
C THR A 166 -15.54 12.21 -21.91
N ALA A 167 -14.55 13.06 -22.21
CA ALA A 167 -13.87 13.06 -23.50
C ALA A 167 -12.71 12.06 -23.53
N THR A 168 -11.97 11.96 -22.42
CA THR A 168 -10.75 11.14 -22.34
C THR A 168 -10.94 9.86 -21.52
N GLY A 169 -11.95 9.80 -20.67
CA GLY A 169 -12.12 8.74 -19.68
C GLY A 169 -11.15 8.84 -18.50
N ASN A 170 -10.36 9.91 -18.40
CA ASN A 170 -9.44 10.15 -17.28
C ASN A 170 -10.19 10.43 -15.98
N ARG A 171 -9.49 10.31 -14.84
CA ARG A 171 -10.02 10.70 -13.53
C ARG A 171 -9.45 12.05 -13.14
N TYR A 172 -10.24 12.91 -12.51
CA TYR A 172 -9.72 14.17 -12.01
C TYR A 172 -10.40 14.62 -10.71
N VAL A 173 -9.69 15.45 -9.95
CA VAL A 173 -10.18 16.16 -8.78
C VAL A 173 -9.72 17.61 -8.88
N THR A 174 -10.60 18.54 -8.56
CA THR A 174 -10.26 19.96 -8.49
C THR A 174 -10.30 20.41 -7.03
N VAL A 175 -9.28 21.13 -6.60
CA VAL A 175 -9.17 21.69 -5.25
C VAL A 175 -8.97 23.20 -5.30
N SER A 176 -9.40 23.90 -4.25
CA SER A 176 -9.16 25.33 -4.08
C SER A 176 -8.04 25.55 -3.07
N VAL A 177 -6.92 26.10 -3.53
CA VAL A 177 -5.71 26.30 -2.72
C VAL A 177 -5.64 27.76 -2.29
N ALA A 178 -5.62 28.00 -0.98
CA ALA A 178 -5.51 29.36 -0.44
C ALA A 178 -4.12 29.96 -0.73
N SER A 179 -4.06 31.30 -0.76
CA SER A 179 -2.79 32.04 -0.80
C SER A 179 -1.88 31.56 0.33
N GLU A 180 -0.60 31.27 0.02
CA GLU A 180 0.44 30.78 0.95
C GLU A 180 0.36 29.28 1.32
N LYS A 181 -0.55 28.52 0.72
CA LYS A 181 -0.74 27.10 1.01
C LYS A 181 -0.30 26.19 -0.11
N SER A 182 0.12 24.97 0.23
CA SER A 182 0.56 23.97 -0.73
C SER A 182 -0.44 22.82 -0.85
N ALA A 183 -0.55 22.24 -2.04
CA ALA A 183 -1.44 21.14 -2.34
C ALA A 183 -0.67 19.97 -2.97
N HIS A 184 -0.66 18.84 -2.28
CA HIS A 184 0.05 17.64 -2.69
C HIS A 184 -0.98 16.55 -3.01
N GLY A 185 -1.34 16.42 -4.28
CA GLY A 185 -2.30 15.41 -4.74
C GLY A 185 -1.67 14.02 -4.77
N LYS A 186 -2.38 13.01 -4.30
CA LYS A 186 -1.92 11.62 -4.30
C LYS A 186 -2.97 10.70 -4.87
N TRP A 187 -2.60 10.01 -5.95
CA TRP A 187 -3.38 8.97 -6.57
C TRP A 187 -2.87 7.59 -6.14
N VAL A 188 -3.78 6.73 -5.71
CA VAL A 188 -3.49 5.32 -5.49
C VAL A 188 -4.36 4.48 -6.41
N VAL A 189 -3.71 3.69 -7.27
CA VAL A 189 -4.35 2.82 -8.25
C VAL A 189 -4.01 1.37 -7.91
N THR A 190 -5.02 0.57 -7.57
CA THR A 190 -4.83 -0.84 -7.21
C THR A 190 -5.58 -1.73 -8.17
N LYS A 191 -4.90 -2.71 -8.76
CA LYS A 191 -5.55 -3.69 -9.63
C LYS A 191 -6.46 -4.59 -8.81
N LYS A 192 -7.72 -4.69 -9.23
CA LYS A 192 -8.69 -5.60 -8.62
C LYS A 192 -8.28 -7.03 -8.88
N VAL A 193 -8.38 -7.84 -7.84
CA VAL A 193 -8.19 -9.29 -7.97
C VAL A 193 -9.49 -9.89 -8.50
N LYS A 194 -9.43 -10.48 -9.69
CA LYS A 194 -10.56 -11.26 -10.21
C LYS A 194 -10.66 -12.54 -9.40
N LEU A 195 -11.67 -12.62 -8.56
CA LEU A 195 -12.03 -13.84 -7.85
C LEU A 195 -12.79 -14.76 -8.81
N ASP A 196 -12.35 -16.01 -8.91
CA ASP A 196 -13.10 -17.02 -9.64
C ASP A 196 -14.42 -17.32 -8.93
N THR A 197 -15.46 -17.61 -9.71
CA THR A 197 -16.74 -18.08 -9.17
C THR A 197 -16.50 -19.39 -8.40
N PRO A 198 -16.88 -19.47 -7.11
CA PRO A 198 -16.67 -20.68 -6.33
C PRO A 198 -17.40 -21.85 -6.98
N LYS A 199 -16.67 -22.96 -7.18
CA LYS A 199 -17.27 -24.18 -7.72
C LYS A 199 -18.05 -24.85 -6.60
N ILE A 200 -19.37 -24.98 -6.81
CA ILE A 200 -20.26 -25.69 -5.92
C ILE A 200 -20.43 -27.11 -6.47
N GLN A 201 -19.97 -28.11 -5.72
CA GLN A 201 -20.26 -29.51 -6.02
C GLN A 201 -21.36 -29.98 -5.06
N LYS A 202 -22.45 -30.48 -5.65
CA LYS A 202 -23.59 -31.05 -4.92
C LYS A 202 -23.70 -32.52 -5.29
N SER A 203 -23.78 -33.40 -4.30
CA SER A 203 -24.12 -34.79 -4.51
C SER A 203 -25.14 -35.25 -3.48
N ILE A 204 -26.02 -36.15 -3.93
CA ILE A 204 -26.93 -36.91 -3.10
C ILE A 204 -26.61 -38.37 -3.37
N SER A 205 -26.30 -39.12 -2.32
CA SER A 205 -26.20 -40.57 -2.37
C SER A 205 -27.20 -41.18 -1.41
N LYS A 206 -27.92 -42.21 -1.87
CA LYS A 206 -28.69 -43.09 -1.01
C LYS A 206 -27.70 -44.07 -0.39
N ASP A 207 -27.73 -44.21 0.94
CA ASP A 207 -26.95 -45.26 1.59
C ASP A 207 -27.57 -46.61 1.22
N GLU A 208 -26.78 -47.56 0.69
CA GLU A 208 -27.29 -48.91 0.45
C GLU A 208 -27.59 -49.57 1.80
N VAL A 209 -28.88 -49.69 2.12
CA VAL A 209 -29.34 -50.50 3.25
C VAL A 209 -30.06 -51.71 2.66
N ASP A 210 -29.47 -52.89 2.87
CA ASP A 210 -30.04 -54.17 2.48
C ASP A 210 -31.38 -54.36 3.22
N SER A 211 -32.47 -54.13 2.49
CA SER A 211 -33.79 -53.84 3.06
C SER A 211 -34.54 -55.09 3.55
N ALA A 212 -33.87 -56.23 3.67
CA ALA A 212 -34.55 -57.51 3.92
C ALA A 212 -34.69 -57.89 5.41
N ALA A 213 -33.98 -57.26 6.36
CA ALA A 213 -33.90 -57.80 7.72
C ALA A 213 -34.38 -56.90 8.88
N THR A 214 -34.44 -55.58 8.74
CA THR A 214 -34.83 -54.70 9.87
C THR A 214 -35.52 -53.46 9.35
N GLY A 215 -36.74 -53.15 9.81
CA GLY A 215 -37.57 -52.01 9.35
C GLY A 215 -36.98 -50.62 9.59
N GLN A 216 -35.85 -50.30 8.98
CA GLN A 216 -35.18 -49.00 9.02
C GLN A 216 -35.52 -48.17 7.79
N LYS A 217 -35.64 -46.85 8.01
CA LYS A 217 -36.01 -45.86 7.00
C LYS A 217 -34.82 -45.52 6.10
N ASP A 218 -35.12 -45.22 4.84
CA ASP A 218 -34.13 -44.74 3.85
C ASP A 218 -33.31 -43.55 4.40
N SER A 219 -31.99 -43.71 4.41
CA SER A 219 -31.02 -42.65 4.74
C SER A 219 -30.41 -42.10 3.46
N TYR A 220 -30.29 -40.78 3.40
CA TYR A 220 -29.64 -40.06 2.31
C TYR A 220 -28.60 -39.12 2.87
N THR A 221 -27.40 -39.16 2.32
CA THR A 221 -26.34 -38.20 2.64
C THR A 221 -26.34 -37.10 1.58
N LEU A 222 -26.64 -35.86 2.00
CA LEU A 222 -26.50 -34.67 1.18
C LEU A 222 -25.12 -34.04 1.44
N SER A 223 -24.27 -33.98 0.42
CA SER A 223 -22.98 -33.31 0.49
C SER A 223 -23.00 -32.01 -0.32
N LEU A 224 -22.69 -30.89 0.35
CA LEU A 224 -22.46 -29.58 -0.26
C LEU A 224 -21.01 -29.17 -0.01
N ASN A 225 -20.17 -29.23 -1.04
CA ASN A 225 -18.79 -28.75 -0.96
C ASN A 225 -18.64 -27.45 -1.75
N VAL A 226 -18.11 -26.43 -1.06
CA VAL A 226 -17.79 -25.12 -1.65
C VAL A 226 -16.28 -24.94 -1.57
N LYS A 227 -15.60 -24.94 -2.72
CA LYS A 227 -14.18 -24.61 -2.79
C LYS A 227 -14.03 -23.16 -3.22
N GLY A 228 -13.70 -22.29 -2.27
CA GLY A 228 -13.25 -20.92 -2.55
C GLY A 228 -11.80 -20.91 -3.04
N ASN A 229 -11.43 -19.89 -3.82
CA ASN A 229 -10.03 -19.62 -4.13
C ASN A 229 -9.48 -18.69 -3.04
N THR A 230 -8.41 -19.09 -2.35
CA THR A 230 -7.80 -18.25 -1.31
C THR A 230 -6.93 -17.18 -1.96
N VAL A 231 -7.29 -15.91 -1.80
CA VAL A 231 -6.36 -14.80 -1.99
C VAL A 231 -5.61 -14.64 -0.68
N SER A 232 -4.36 -15.12 -0.63
CA SER A 232 -3.47 -14.75 0.48
C SER A 232 -3.25 -13.25 0.39
N GLY A 233 -3.55 -12.55 1.49
CA GLY A 233 -3.56 -11.09 1.57
C GLY A 233 -2.25 -10.46 1.15
N THR A 234 -2.40 -9.27 0.57
CA THR A 234 -1.43 -8.16 0.48
C THR A 234 -0.06 -8.42 1.12
N THR A 235 0.89 -8.84 0.30
CA THR A 235 2.28 -8.38 0.41
C THR A 235 2.72 -7.94 -0.97
N THR A 236 3.42 -6.81 -1.00
CA THR A 236 4.11 -6.20 -2.14
C THR A 236 4.52 -7.24 -3.18
N SER A 237 4.08 -7.05 -4.43
CA SER A 237 4.37 -7.98 -5.54
C SER A 237 5.88 -8.25 -5.63
N GLY A 238 6.26 -9.48 -5.29
CA GLY A 238 7.64 -9.99 -5.35
C GLY A 238 8.11 -10.66 -4.07
N GLU A 239 7.56 -10.29 -2.90
CA GLU A 239 7.98 -10.86 -1.62
C GLU A 239 7.12 -12.06 -1.23
N LYS A 240 7.72 -13.25 -1.29
CA LYS A 240 7.12 -14.49 -0.82
C LYS A 240 6.77 -14.35 0.66
N ALA A 241 5.61 -14.82 1.07
CA ALA A 241 5.28 -14.98 2.49
C ALA A 241 6.31 -15.96 3.10
N LYS A 242 7.20 -15.42 3.94
CA LYS A 242 8.24 -16.20 4.61
C LYS A 242 7.64 -16.86 5.84
N ILE A 243 7.56 -18.18 5.84
CA ILE A 243 6.84 -18.95 6.86
C ILE A 243 7.77 -20.05 7.43
N ASP A 244 7.81 -20.16 8.75
CA ASP A 244 8.49 -21.27 9.43
C ASP A 244 7.45 -22.04 10.25
N VAL A 245 7.35 -23.36 10.03
CA VAL A 245 6.38 -24.23 10.69
C VAL A 245 7.10 -25.33 11.47
N VAL A 246 6.74 -25.50 12.74
CA VAL A 246 7.19 -26.64 13.54
C VAL A 246 6.02 -27.59 13.71
N PHE A 247 6.13 -28.79 13.16
CA PHE A 247 5.21 -29.89 13.39
C PHE A 247 5.64 -30.64 14.65
N VAL A 248 4.77 -30.68 15.65
CA VAL A 248 4.98 -31.43 16.90
C VAL A 248 4.00 -32.58 16.90
N LEU A 249 4.50 -33.78 16.58
CA LEU A 249 3.69 -34.92 16.20
C LEU A 249 3.75 -36.03 17.25
N ASP A 250 2.59 -36.43 17.72
CA ASP A 250 2.44 -37.57 18.59
C ASP A 250 2.76 -38.87 17.84
N THR A 251 3.65 -39.65 18.42
CA THR A 251 4.04 -40.97 17.92
C THR A 251 3.87 -42.03 19.01
N SER A 252 3.06 -41.77 20.03
CA SER A 252 2.72 -42.72 21.08
C SER A 252 2.03 -43.97 20.51
N GLY A 253 2.00 -45.04 21.31
CA GLY A 253 1.46 -46.34 20.93
C GLY A 253 -0.03 -46.29 20.58
N SER A 254 -0.81 -45.40 21.22
CA SER A 254 -2.23 -45.16 20.91
C SER A 254 -2.45 -44.66 19.49
N MET A 255 -1.44 -44.06 18.86
CA MET A 255 -1.52 -43.66 17.46
C MET A 255 -1.59 -44.87 16.51
N LYS A 256 -1.36 -46.11 16.99
CA LYS A 256 -1.65 -47.36 16.26
C LYS A 256 -3.14 -47.74 16.29
N ASP A 257 -3.93 -47.17 17.18
CA ASP A 257 -5.34 -47.51 17.32
C ASP A 257 -6.10 -47.21 16.02
N GLY A 258 -6.96 -48.14 15.63
CA GLY A 258 -7.68 -48.14 14.35
C GLY A 258 -7.47 -49.44 13.57
N GLY A 259 -8.13 -49.56 12.42
CA GLY A 259 -8.07 -50.77 11.57
C GLY A 259 -7.32 -50.54 10.25
N GLY A 260 -6.41 -51.43 9.89
CA GLY A 260 -5.75 -51.43 8.57
C GLY A 260 -5.09 -50.08 8.21
N ASN A 261 -5.50 -49.47 7.10
CA ASN A 261 -4.98 -48.19 6.60
C ASN A 261 -5.60 -46.95 7.27
N SER A 262 -6.33 -47.10 8.37
CA SER A 262 -7.07 -46.01 9.05
C SER A 262 -6.64 -45.79 10.50
N THR A 263 -5.42 -46.18 10.86
CA THR A 263 -4.87 -45.85 12.18
C THR A 263 -4.79 -44.34 12.37
N ARG A 264 -4.83 -43.87 13.63
CA ARG A 264 -4.70 -42.44 13.96
C ARG A 264 -3.41 -41.85 13.40
N LEU A 265 -2.30 -42.59 13.46
CA LEU A 265 -1.04 -42.23 12.81
C LEU A 265 -1.22 -42.05 11.30
N LYS A 266 -1.90 -42.98 10.63
CA LYS A 266 -2.08 -42.90 9.18
C LYS A 266 -2.97 -41.72 8.78
N ASN A 267 -3.98 -41.39 9.59
CA ASN A 267 -4.82 -40.21 9.38
C ASN A 267 -4.02 -38.92 9.58
N MET A 268 -3.16 -38.83 10.60
CA MET A 268 -2.25 -37.70 10.79
C MET A 268 -1.28 -37.57 9.61
N GLN A 269 -0.68 -38.67 9.17
CA GLN A 269 0.19 -38.70 8.00
C GLN A 269 -0.53 -38.17 6.77
N ASN A 270 -1.75 -38.65 6.50
CA ASN A 270 -2.53 -38.22 5.35
C ASN A 270 -2.91 -36.73 5.44
N ALA A 271 -3.33 -36.23 6.61
CA ALA A 271 -3.66 -34.81 6.80
C ALA A 271 -2.49 -33.87 6.49
N ILE A 272 -1.25 -34.34 6.70
CA ILE A 272 -0.05 -33.58 6.36
C ILE A 272 0.35 -33.80 4.90
N THR A 273 0.39 -35.05 4.41
CA THR A 273 1.09 -35.42 3.16
C THR A 273 0.20 -35.57 1.93
N SER A 274 -1.12 -35.78 2.11
CA SER A 274 -2.03 -35.98 0.97
C SER A 274 -2.12 -34.75 0.07
N ASP A 275 -2.63 -34.93 -1.14
CA ASP A 275 -2.92 -33.80 -2.02
C ASP A 275 -3.94 -32.85 -1.36
N GLY A 276 -3.54 -31.59 -1.20
CA GLY A 276 -4.32 -30.59 -0.46
C GLY A 276 -4.11 -30.61 1.06
N GLY A 277 -3.25 -31.47 1.58
CA GLY A 277 -2.79 -31.48 2.97
C GLY A 277 -1.80 -30.35 3.29
N LEU A 278 -1.31 -30.31 4.52
CA LEU A 278 -0.45 -29.22 5.01
C LEU A 278 0.85 -29.07 4.20
N SER A 279 1.47 -30.15 3.73
CA SER A 279 2.67 -30.07 2.89
C SER A 279 2.37 -29.46 1.51
N SER A 280 1.21 -29.75 0.92
CA SER A 280 0.75 -29.09 -0.32
C SER A 280 0.53 -27.59 -0.12
N VAL A 281 -0.09 -27.19 0.99
CA VAL A 281 -0.33 -25.76 1.29
C VAL A 281 0.98 -24.99 1.42
N LEU A 282 1.96 -25.57 2.12
CA LEU A 282 3.24 -24.92 2.35
C LEU A 282 4.14 -24.87 1.11
N PHE A 283 4.16 -25.93 0.30
CA PHE A 283 5.22 -26.12 -0.70
C PHE A 283 4.74 -26.16 -2.17
N ASN A 284 3.43 -26.29 -2.47
CA ASN A 284 2.94 -26.27 -3.87
C ASN A 284 2.74 -24.86 -4.44
N SER A 285 3.03 -23.80 -3.67
CA SER A 285 3.00 -22.41 -4.13
C SER A 285 4.33 -21.70 -3.86
N PRO A 286 5.46 -22.19 -4.40
CA PRO A 286 6.80 -21.70 -4.08
C PRO A 286 7.02 -20.24 -4.53
N ASP A 287 6.21 -19.73 -5.44
CA ASP A 287 6.25 -18.33 -5.90
C ASP A 287 5.51 -17.38 -4.94
N LYS A 288 4.70 -17.92 -4.03
CA LYS A 288 3.91 -17.15 -3.05
C LYS A 288 4.39 -17.37 -1.62
N ILE A 289 4.93 -18.54 -1.30
CA ILE A 289 5.34 -18.94 0.04
C ILE A 289 6.78 -19.43 -0.01
N ASP A 290 7.62 -18.85 0.86
CA ASP A 290 8.95 -19.36 1.20
C ASP A 290 8.86 -20.06 2.55
N ALA A 291 8.51 -21.36 2.51
CA ALA A 291 8.29 -22.17 3.70
C ALA A 291 9.54 -22.95 4.14
N GLN A 292 9.75 -23.04 5.45
CA GLN A 292 10.60 -24.06 6.08
C GLN A 292 9.78 -24.80 7.12
N ALA A 293 9.98 -26.11 7.20
CA ALA A 293 9.32 -26.98 8.15
C ALA A 293 10.33 -27.72 9.03
N HIS A 294 9.95 -27.95 10.29
CA HIS A 294 10.67 -28.78 11.24
C HIS A 294 9.70 -29.84 11.77
N VAL A 295 10.20 -31.05 12.04
CA VAL A 295 9.39 -32.14 12.59
C VAL A 295 9.99 -32.59 13.90
N ILE A 296 9.26 -32.34 14.98
CA ILE A 296 9.51 -32.87 16.31
C ILE A 296 8.51 -34.00 16.55
N THR A 297 8.96 -35.13 17.08
CA THR A 297 8.04 -36.19 17.50
C THR A 297 8.21 -36.53 18.98
N PHE A 298 7.09 -36.83 19.64
CA PHE A 298 7.09 -37.21 21.04
C PHE A 298 6.38 -38.54 21.27
N ALA A 299 6.92 -39.31 22.21
CA ALA A 299 6.33 -40.52 22.75
C ALA A 299 6.90 -40.80 24.18
N SER A 300 7.17 -42.06 24.57
CA SER A 300 7.90 -42.39 25.81
C SER A 300 9.30 -41.76 25.83
N ASP A 301 10.02 -41.98 24.74
CA ASP A 301 11.32 -41.38 24.45
C ASP A 301 11.13 -40.25 23.43
N LEU A 302 12.06 -39.29 23.40
CA LEU A 302 12.07 -38.28 22.35
C LEU A 302 12.37 -38.96 21.01
N GLY A 303 11.54 -38.70 20.01
CA GLY A 303 11.79 -39.13 18.64
C GLY A 303 12.62 -38.08 17.90
N LEU A 304 12.17 -37.64 16.72
CA LEU A 304 12.86 -36.58 15.99
C LEU A 304 12.89 -35.29 16.80
N ASP A 305 14.04 -34.61 16.85
CA ASP A 305 14.27 -33.40 17.64
C ASP A 305 14.02 -32.09 16.88
N GLY A 306 13.62 -32.18 15.61
CA GLY A 306 13.33 -31.03 14.75
C GLY A 306 14.55 -30.27 14.24
N THR A 307 15.76 -30.77 14.45
CA THR A 307 17.01 -30.08 14.03
C THR A 307 17.16 -29.98 12.50
N SER A 308 16.57 -30.91 11.75
CA SER A 308 16.55 -30.88 10.29
C SER A 308 15.54 -29.86 9.76
N VAL A 309 16.03 -28.94 8.92
CA VAL A 309 15.20 -28.02 8.13
C VAL A 309 14.69 -28.74 6.88
N LEU A 310 13.37 -28.75 6.68
CA LEU A 310 12.71 -29.35 5.52
C LEU A 310 12.14 -28.22 4.65
N SER A 311 12.63 -28.10 3.42
CA SER A 311 12.28 -26.98 2.52
C SER A 311 11.47 -27.40 1.30
N THR A 312 11.09 -28.68 1.18
CA THR A 312 10.29 -29.18 0.08
C THR A 312 9.15 -30.06 0.55
N LYS A 313 8.10 -30.17 -0.29
CA LYS A 313 6.98 -31.09 -0.05
C LYS A 313 7.48 -32.52 0.15
N THR A 314 8.36 -32.98 -0.73
CA THR A 314 8.90 -34.34 -0.73
C THR A 314 9.66 -34.66 0.55
N ASP A 315 10.48 -33.74 1.05
CA ASP A 315 11.26 -33.96 2.28
C ASP A 315 10.34 -34.08 3.50
N LEU A 316 9.35 -33.18 3.62
CA LEU A 316 8.35 -33.26 4.69
C LEU A 316 7.53 -34.54 4.59
N ASP A 317 7.07 -34.89 3.38
CA ASP A 317 6.27 -36.10 3.15
C ASP A 317 7.05 -37.36 3.51
N ASN A 318 8.32 -37.46 3.14
CA ASN A 318 9.17 -38.61 3.43
C ASN A 318 9.38 -38.79 4.94
N VAL A 319 9.67 -37.70 5.65
CA VAL A 319 9.83 -37.72 7.11
C VAL A 319 8.53 -38.16 7.78
N VAL A 320 7.40 -37.55 7.42
CA VAL A 320 6.10 -37.82 8.05
C VAL A 320 5.59 -39.23 7.73
N ASN A 321 5.70 -39.69 6.49
CA ASN A 321 5.31 -41.05 6.11
C ASN A 321 6.21 -42.12 6.73
N GLY A 322 7.46 -41.78 7.09
CA GLY A 322 8.39 -42.66 7.78
C GLY A 322 8.11 -42.85 9.27
N LEU A 323 7.21 -42.07 9.86
CA LEU A 323 6.90 -42.14 11.29
C LEU A 323 6.27 -43.47 11.68
N ARG A 324 6.57 -43.92 12.91
CA ARG A 324 6.06 -45.16 13.50
C ARG A 324 5.59 -44.89 14.92
N ALA A 325 4.41 -45.40 15.25
CA ALA A 325 3.82 -45.20 16.57
C ALA A 325 4.39 -46.22 17.58
N ASN A 326 4.98 -45.76 18.68
CA ASN A 326 5.50 -46.58 19.76
C ASN A 326 5.69 -45.75 21.05
N GLY A 327 5.42 -46.33 22.23
CA GLY A 327 5.64 -45.68 23.53
C GLY A 327 4.40 -45.01 24.15
N GLY A 328 4.58 -44.25 25.22
CA GLY A 328 3.55 -43.43 25.89
C GLY A 328 3.52 -42.00 25.37
N THR A 329 2.81 -41.09 26.04
CA THR A 329 2.54 -39.73 25.55
C THR A 329 3.18 -38.67 26.46
N HIS A 330 4.40 -38.20 26.13
CA HIS A 330 5.06 -37.09 26.85
C HIS A 330 5.07 -35.81 26.01
N TRP A 331 3.93 -35.16 25.91
CA TRP A 331 3.74 -33.97 25.07
C TRP A 331 4.57 -32.76 25.53
N GLU A 332 4.83 -32.63 26.84
CA GLU A 332 5.61 -31.54 27.42
C GLU A 332 7.03 -31.52 26.84
N LYS A 333 7.62 -32.71 26.67
CA LYS A 333 8.96 -32.86 26.06
C LYS A 333 8.97 -32.40 24.61
N GLY A 334 7.92 -32.69 23.86
CA GLY A 334 7.78 -32.23 22.47
C GLY A 334 7.70 -30.70 22.37
N LEU A 335 6.90 -30.06 23.25
CA LEU A 335 6.78 -28.60 23.28
C LEU A 335 8.02 -27.89 23.82
N GLU A 336 8.76 -28.51 24.75
CA GLU A 336 10.04 -27.98 25.23
C GLU A 336 11.05 -27.87 24.08
N GLN A 337 11.11 -28.88 23.19
CA GLN A 337 12.00 -28.87 22.03
C GLN A 337 11.67 -27.78 21.01
N VAL A 338 10.41 -27.34 20.91
CA VAL A 338 10.04 -26.22 20.03
C VAL A 338 10.84 -24.96 20.36
N ARG A 339 11.15 -24.74 21.65
CA ARG A 339 11.95 -23.57 22.09
C ARG A 339 13.38 -23.58 21.57
N ASN A 340 13.89 -24.77 21.20
CA ASN A 340 15.25 -24.95 20.68
C ASN A 340 15.32 -24.81 19.16
N ILE A 341 14.19 -24.68 18.47
CA ILE A 341 14.16 -24.53 17.02
C ILE A 341 14.50 -23.08 16.64
N SER A 342 15.56 -22.93 15.84
CA SER A 342 15.92 -21.65 15.26
C SER A 342 15.05 -21.36 14.03
N THR A 343 14.38 -20.22 14.05
CA THR A 343 13.55 -19.72 12.93
C THR A 343 14.25 -18.55 12.24
N ARG A 344 13.99 -18.37 10.95
CA ARG A 344 14.53 -17.31 10.13
C ARG A 344 14.01 -15.93 10.57
N PRO A 345 14.86 -14.88 10.54
CA PRO A 345 14.41 -13.50 10.75
C PRO A 345 13.33 -13.11 9.73
N GLY A 346 12.31 -12.40 10.21
CA GLY A 346 11.18 -11.93 9.41
C GLY A 346 10.17 -13.00 9.00
N ALA A 347 10.38 -14.26 9.36
CA ALA A 347 9.41 -15.33 9.08
C ALA A 347 8.24 -15.29 10.08
N THR A 348 7.03 -15.51 9.57
CA THR A 348 5.86 -15.81 10.41
C THR A 348 5.98 -17.24 10.92
N LYS A 349 5.77 -17.43 12.22
CA LYS A 349 6.09 -18.70 12.92
C LYS A 349 4.81 -19.40 13.33
N TYR A 350 4.71 -20.69 13.01
CA TYR A 350 3.59 -21.53 13.39
C TYR A 350 4.06 -22.80 14.10
N VAL A 351 3.29 -23.24 15.08
CA VAL A 351 3.45 -24.55 15.70
C VAL A 351 2.18 -25.35 15.42
N VAL A 352 2.32 -26.50 14.78
CA VAL A 352 1.22 -27.41 14.48
C VAL A 352 1.40 -28.63 15.38
N PHE A 353 0.58 -28.69 16.43
CA PHE A 353 0.61 -29.75 17.43
C PHE A 353 -0.51 -30.76 17.17
N LEU A 354 -0.16 -32.03 16.92
CA LEU A 354 -1.12 -33.10 16.60
C LEU A 354 -0.93 -34.28 17.56
N THR A 355 -1.98 -34.63 18.31
CA THR A 355 -1.98 -35.69 19.33
C THR A 355 -3.31 -36.44 19.36
N ASP A 356 -3.28 -37.69 19.82
CA ASP A 356 -4.47 -38.48 20.15
C ASP A 356 -4.66 -38.72 21.67
N GLY A 357 -3.72 -38.27 22.49
CA GLY A 357 -3.76 -38.37 23.93
C GLY A 357 -4.28 -37.09 24.60
N ASN A 358 -4.80 -37.22 25.82
CA ASN A 358 -5.09 -36.06 26.64
C ASN A 358 -3.77 -35.44 27.13
N PRO A 359 -3.46 -34.16 26.86
CA PRO A 359 -2.30 -33.47 27.39
C PRO A 359 -2.37 -33.21 28.92
N GLY A 360 -3.31 -33.82 29.63
CA GLY A 360 -3.61 -33.51 31.04
C GLY A 360 -4.89 -32.70 31.15
#